data_AF-A0A9E6JM45-F1
#
_entry.id   AF-A0A9E6JM45-F1
#
_cell.length_a   1.000
_cell.length_b   1.000
_cell.length_c   1.000
_cell.angle_alpha   90.00
_cell.angle_beta   90.00
_cell.angle_gamma   90.00
#
_symmetry.space_group_name_H-M   'P 1'
#
loop_
_entity.id
_entity.type
_entity.pdbx_description
1 polymer ?
#
loop_
_entity_poly.entity_id
_entity_poly.type
_entity_poly.pdbx_seq_one_letter_code
_entity_poly.pdbx_strand_id
1 'polypeptide(L)'
;MRNVCEPPRNNRETGGITILVALMLLVFITLTAVGMSRNSFREVVISGTTRQGALARNVADSGVEWSIYWMTMENAPYAAGASANLKDLKSTLLATPALSGRSWDVMSSDLTAPSIYDPHAATAAVTLDPITTPAGTTVTQAYAIGLTGMGKLLITNMSQGLGSGAFAPATGNESKQAPDLWAIRSDARVGAGAVTFVHAKELWISTPVQ
;
A
#
# COMPACT_ATOMS: atom_id res chain seq x y z
N MET A 1 93.41 -31.47 -30.52
CA MET A 1 92.56 -31.28 -29.32
C MET A 1 92.60 -29.80 -28.93
N ARG A 2 91.52 -29.05 -29.19
CA ARG A 2 91.33 -27.68 -28.67
C ARG A 2 89.96 -27.66 -28.01
N ASN A 3 89.93 -27.58 -26.69
CA ASN A 3 88.72 -27.40 -25.90
C ASN A 3 88.30 -25.94 -25.99
N VAL A 4 87.14 -25.69 -26.61
CA VAL A 4 86.48 -24.38 -26.61
C VAL A 4 85.62 -24.33 -25.33
N CYS A 5 85.99 -23.48 -24.38
CA CYS A 5 85.14 -23.13 -23.25
C CYS A 5 84.05 -22.15 -23.72
N GLU A 6 82.79 -22.54 -23.67
CA GLU A 6 81.66 -21.62 -23.79
C GLU A 6 81.38 -20.94 -22.42
N PRO A 7 81.06 -19.64 -22.38
CA PRO A 7 80.66 -18.98 -21.14
C PRO A 7 79.22 -19.36 -20.72
N PRO A 8 78.91 -19.39 -19.42
CA PRO A 8 77.57 -19.72 -18.94
C PRO A 8 76.55 -18.65 -19.35
N ARG A 9 75.47 -19.07 -20.02
CA ARG A 9 74.31 -18.22 -20.31
C ARG A 9 73.59 -17.88 -19.00
N ASN A 10 73.63 -16.61 -18.61
CA ASN A 10 72.79 -16.03 -17.56
C ASN A 10 71.31 -16.06 -18.02
N ASN A 11 70.61 -17.17 -17.78
CA ASN A 11 69.15 -17.21 -17.81
C ASN A 11 68.61 -16.67 -16.47
N ARG A 12 68.73 -15.36 -16.24
CA ARG A 12 68.15 -14.69 -15.08
C ARG A 12 67.30 -13.52 -15.55
N GLU A 13 66.08 -13.46 -15.01
CA GLU A 13 65.21 -12.28 -14.88
C GLU A 13 64.07 -12.01 -15.90
N THR A 14 63.61 -12.97 -16.70
CA THR A 14 62.39 -12.74 -17.52
C THR A 14 61.08 -13.12 -16.81
N GLY A 15 61.12 -13.96 -15.77
CA GLY A 15 59.92 -14.47 -15.08
C GLY A 15 59.40 -13.60 -13.91
N GLY A 16 60.23 -12.73 -13.33
CA GLY A 16 59.81 -11.90 -12.19
C GLY A 16 58.82 -10.81 -12.59
N ILE A 17 59.05 -10.19 -13.76
CA ILE A 17 58.20 -9.11 -14.28
C ILE A 17 56.82 -9.65 -14.67
N THR A 18 56.73 -10.83 -15.28
CA THR A 18 55.44 -11.41 -15.67
C THR A 18 54.57 -11.79 -14.48
N ILE A 19 55.18 -12.28 -13.38
CA ILE A 19 54.47 -12.56 -12.12
C ILE A 19 53.97 -11.25 -11.48
N LEU A 20 54.78 -10.20 -11.47
CA LEU A 20 54.37 -8.89 -10.95
C LEU A 20 53.22 -8.28 -11.78
N VAL A 21 53.28 -8.38 -13.11
CA VAL A 21 52.21 -7.90 -14.00
C VAL A 21 50.93 -8.71 -13.80
N ALA A 22 51.02 -10.03 -13.63
CA ALA A 22 49.87 -10.89 -13.35
C ALA A 22 49.23 -10.56 -12.00
N LEU A 23 50.03 -10.33 -10.95
CA LEU A 23 49.54 -9.91 -9.63
C LEU A 23 48.88 -8.52 -9.70
N MET A 24 49.48 -7.55 -10.40
CA MET A 24 48.86 -6.25 -10.60
C MET A 24 47.53 -6.35 -11.34
N LEU A 25 47.46 -7.14 -12.41
CA LEU A 25 46.21 -7.38 -13.14
C LEU A 25 45.15 -8.03 -12.25
N LEU A 26 45.52 -9.02 -11.44
CA LEU A 26 44.61 -9.66 -10.50
C LEU A 26 44.06 -8.63 -9.50
N VAL A 27 44.92 -7.79 -8.92
CA VAL A 27 44.49 -6.71 -8.01
C VAL A 27 43.56 -5.74 -8.73
N PHE A 28 43.86 -5.30 -9.96
CA PHE A 28 42.98 -4.43 -10.72
C PHE A 28 41.61 -5.06 -11.00
N ILE A 29 41.57 -6.34 -11.38
CA ILE A 29 40.31 -7.07 -11.63
C ILE A 29 39.51 -7.21 -10.32
N THR A 30 40.16 -7.50 -9.20
CA THR A 30 39.45 -7.57 -7.91
C THR A 30 38.89 -6.22 -7.47
N LEU A 31 39.62 -5.12 -7.68
CA LEU A 31 39.15 -3.77 -7.36
C LEU A 31 37.96 -3.36 -8.25
N THR A 32 38.00 -3.64 -9.55
CA THR A 32 36.88 -3.35 -10.45
C THR A 32 35.67 -4.22 -10.12
N ALA A 33 35.87 -5.51 -9.81
CA ALA A 33 34.81 -6.42 -9.39
C ALA A 33 34.14 -5.96 -8.09
N VAL A 34 34.92 -5.53 -7.08
CA VAL A 34 34.36 -4.98 -5.83
C VAL A 34 33.59 -3.67 -6.08
N GLY A 35 34.10 -2.80 -6.96
CA GLY A 35 33.40 -1.57 -7.36
C GLY A 35 32.04 -1.85 -8.01
N MET A 36 31.99 -2.80 -8.95
CA MET A 36 30.75 -3.23 -9.60
C MET A 36 29.80 -3.95 -8.64
N SER A 37 30.32 -4.79 -7.75
CA SER A 37 29.53 -5.51 -6.74
C SER A 37 28.78 -4.56 -5.79
N ARG A 38 29.43 -3.49 -5.33
CA ARG A 38 28.79 -2.48 -4.47
C ARG A 38 27.66 -1.73 -5.18
N ASN A 39 27.88 -1.39 -6.46
CA ASN A 39 26.86 -0.69 -7.24
C ASN A 39 25.66 -1.61 -7.51
N SER A 40 25.91 -2.87 -7.87
CA SER A 40 24.87 -3.89 -8.05
C SER A 40 24.08 -4.14 -6.76
N PHE A 41 24.74 -4.24 -5.59
CA PHE A 41 24.05 -4.42 -4.31
C PHE A 41 23.13 -3.24 -4.00
N ARG A 42 23.60 -2.00 -4.21
CA ARG A 42 22.77 -0.80 -4.01
C ARG A 42 21.55 -0.79 -4.93
N GLU A 43 21.72 -1.17 -6.19
CA GLU A 43 20.62 -1.25 -7.15
C GLU A 43 19.60 -2.34 -6.81
N VAL A 44 20.06 -3.50 -6.34
CA VAL A 44 19.19 -4.58 -5.83
C VAL A 44 18.41 -4.12 -4.60
N VAL A 45 19.04 -3.38 -3.68
CA VAL A 45 18.35 -2.82 -2.51
C VAL A 45 17.31 -1.79 -2.94
N ILE A 46 17.63 -0.87 -3.85
CA ILE A 46 16.70 0.18 -4.34
C ILE A 46 15.53 -0.43 -5.13
N SER A 47 15.79 -1.41 -5.97
CA SER A 47 14.73 -2.12 -6.73
C SER A 47 13.84 -2.93 -5.79
N GLY A 48 14.42 -3.56 -4.76
CA GLY A 48 13.70 -4.24 -3.70
C GLY A 48 12.74 -3.32 -2.94
N THR A 49 13.20 -2.16 -2.49
CA THR A 49 12.35 -1.19 -1.77
C THR A 49 11.27 -0.58 -2.66
N THR A 50 11.57 -0.33 -3.94
CA THR A 50 10.59 0.16 -4.91
C THR A 50 9.46 -0.84 -5.13
N ARG A 51 9.80 -2.14 -5.24
CA ARG A 51 8.80 -3.21 -5.34
C ARG A 51 7.91 -3.28 -4.10
N GLN A 52 8.48 -3.21 -2.90
CA GLN A 52 7.68 -3.22 -1.67
C GLN A 52 6.79 -1.98 -1.53
N GLY A 53 7.29 -0.81 -1.96
CA GLY A 53 6.48 0.40 -2.03
C GLY A 53 5.30 0.27 -3.00
N ALA A 54 5.51 -0.35 -4.16
CA ALA A 54 4.43 -0.64 -5.10
C ALA A 54 3.43 -1.66 -4.55
N LEU A 55 3.90 -2.69 -3.83
CA LEU A 55 3.02 -3.65 -3.14
C LEU A 55 2.15 -2.94 -2.10
N ALA A 56 2.70 -2.05 -1.28
CA ALA A 56 1.92 -1.30 -0.30
C ALA A 56 0.80 -0.47 -0.97
N ARG A 57 1.06 0.11 -2.14
CA ARG A 57 0.03 0.79 -2.94
C ARG A 57 -1.07 -0.15 -3.40
N ASN A 58 -0.70 -1.27 -4.01
CA ASN A 58 -1.65 -2.25 -4.50
C ASN A 58 -2.51 -2.84 -3.37
N VAL A 59 -1.92 -3.08 -2.19
CA VAL A 59 -2.66 -3.55 -1.01
C VAL A 59 -3.65 -2.49 -0.52
N ALA A 60 -3.30 -1.20 -0.56
CA ALA A 60 -4.23 -0.13 -0.20
C ALA A 60 -5.36 0.00 -1.23
N ASP A 61 -5.05 -0.17 -2.52
CA ASP A 61 -6.03 -0.21 -3.60
C ASP A 61 -7.03 -1.35 -3.38
N SER A 62 -6.52 -2.56 -3.08
CA SER A 62 -7.35 -3.72 -2.76
C SER A 62 -8.23 -3.51 -1.54
N GLY A 63 -7.77 -2.79 -0.51
CA GLY A 63 -8.59 -2.49 0.67
C GLY A 63 -9.75 -1.54 0.36
N VAL A 64 -9.53 -0.55 -0.52
CA VAL A 64 -10.62 0.31 -1.02
C VAL A 64 -11.60 -0.49 -1.88
N GLU A 65 -11.10 -1.30 -2.82
CA GLU A 65 -11.93 -2.14 -3.69
C GLU A 65 -12.77 -3.15 -2.90
N TRP A 66 -12.17 -3.78 -1.90
CA TRP A 66 -12.86 -4.67 -0.95
C TRP A 66 -13.98 -3.93 -0.22
N SER A 67 -13.71 -2.71 0.25
CA SER A 67 -14.70 -1.91 0.97
C SER A 67 -15.88 -1.56 0.08
N ILE A 68 -15.63 -1.13 -1.17
CA ILE A 68 -16.68 -0.83 -2.15
C ILE A 68 -17.54 -2.07 -2.38
N TYR A 69 -16.90 -3.22 -2.61
CA TYR A 69 -17.60 -4.48 -2.88
C TYR A 69 -18.57 -4.86 -1.76
N TRP A 70 -18.16 -4.74 -0.50
CA TRP A 70 -18.98 -5.10 0.65
C TRP A 70 -19.96 -4.01 1.11
N MET A 71 -19.75 -2.77 0.70
CA MET A 71 -20.69 -1.67 0.97
C MET A 71 -21.95 -1.71 0.10
N THR A 72 -21.97 -2.50 -0.98
CA THR A 72 -23.16 -2.66 -1.83
C THR A 72 -24.24 -3.46 -1.12
N MET A 73 -25.51 -3.16 -1.41
CA MET A 73 -26.65 -3.87 -0.82
C MET A 73 -26.76 -5.33 -1.29
N GLU A 74 -26.22 -5.65 -2.46
CA GLU A 74 -26.29 -7.00 -3.04
C GLU A 74 -25.33 -7.97 -2.33
N ASN A 75 -24.15 -7.49 -1.94
CA ASN A 75 -23.12 -8.32 -1.32
C ASN A 75 -23.21 -8.33 0.21
N ALA A 76 -23.72 -7.25 0.82
CA ALA A 76 -23.86 -7.12 2.27
C ALA A 76 -24.55 -8.30 2.99
N PRO A 77 -25.56 -8.99 2.42
CA PRO A 77 -26.17 -10.16 3.04
C PRO A 77 -25.23 -11.35 3.24
N TYR A 78 -24.16 -11.44 2.43
CA TYR A 78 -23.18 -12.52 2.47
C TYR A 78 -21.90 -12.16 3.23
N ALA A 79 -21.87 -10.98 3.87
CA ALA A 79 -20.72 -10.49 4.59
C ALA A 79 -20.42 -11.33 5.84
N ALA A 80 -19.14 -11.57 6.12
CA ALA A 80 -18.66 -12.35 7.26
C ALA A 80 -17.32 -11.79 7.78
N GLY A 81 -17.05 -11.97 9.08
CA GLY A 81 -15.84 -11.44 9.71
C GLY A 81 -15.73 -9.92 9.53
N ALA A 82 -14.60 -9.44 9.02
CA ALA A 82 -14.36 -8.01 8.82
C ALA A 82 -15.40 -7.33 7.90
N SER A 83 -15.95 -8.02 6.89
CA SER A 83 -16.96 -7.42 6.01
C SER A 83 -18.32 -7.27 6.71
N ALA A 84 -18.65 -8.16 7.65
CA ALA A 84 -19.85 -8.01 8.47
C ALA A 84 -19.73 -6.76 9.36
N ASN A 85 -18.56 -6.55 9.97
CA ASN A 85 -18.31 -5.33 10.76
C ASN A 85 -18.43 -4.06 9.91
N LEU A 86 -17.93 -4.06 8.68
CA LEU A 86 -18.07 -2.92 7.76
C LEU A 86 -19.54 -2.59 7.48
N LYS A 87 -20.33 -3.63 7.17
CA LYS A 87 -21.78 -3.50 6.93
C LYS A 87 -22.48 -2.93 8.17
N ASP A 88 -22.21 -3.49 9.34
CA ASP A 88 -22.91 -3.10 10.56
C ASP A 88 -22.48 -1.70 11.01
N LEU A 89 -21.20 -1.34 10.87
CA LEU A 89 -20.70 0.01 11.09
C LEU A 89 -21.40 1.02 10.16
N LYS A 90 -21.52 0.71 8.86
CA LYS A 90 -22.26 1.54 7.91
C LYS A 90 -23.70 1.75 8.38
N SER A 91 -24.38 0.70 8.84
CA SER A 91 -25.74 0.79 9.37
C SER A 91 -25.82 1.70 10.60
N THR A 92 -24.87 1.60 11.54
CA THR A 92 -24.81 2.51 12.70
C THR A 92 -24.64 3.96 12.26
N LEU A 93 -23.70 4.23 11.35
CA LEU A 93 -23.39 5.59 10.90
C LEU A 93 -24.58 6.24 10.19
N LEU A 94 -25.38 5.47 9.47
CA LEU A 94 -26.65 5.93 8.89
C LEU A 94 -27.71 6.20 9.95
N ALA A 95 -27.80 5.35 10.99
CA ALA A 95 -28.79 5.50 12.06
C ALA A 95 -28.45 6.63 13.04
N THR A 96 -27.18 7.05 13.13
CA THR A 96 -26.69 7.99 14.14
C THR A 96 -25.96 9.18 13.51
N PRO A 97 -26.70 10.24 13.08
CA PRO A 97 -26.10 11.40 12.42
C PRO A 97 -25.00 12.11 13.24
N ALA A 98 -25.03 12.00 14.57
CA ALA A 98 -24.02 12.55 15.47
C ALA A 98 -22.60 11.97 15.25
N LEU A 99 -22.49 10.81 14.60
CA LEU A 99 -21.21 10.16 14.29
C LEU A 99 -20.66 10.54 12.90
N SER A 100 -21.39 11.35 12.14
CA SER A 100 -20.96 11.81 10.81
C SER A 100 -19.71 12.70 10.85
N GLY A 101 -18.97 12.73 9.74
CA GLY A 101 -17.79 13.57 9.57
C GLY A 101 -16.53 13.11 10.32
N ARG A 102 -16.55 11.91 10.92
CA ARG A 102 -15.38 11.28 11.55
C ARG A 102 -15.14 9.87 10.99
N SER A 103 -13.87 9.48 10.91
CA SER A 103 -13.48 8.12 10.50
C SER A 103 -13.55 7.16 11.67
N TRP A 104 -14.19 6.02 11.43
CA TRP A 104 -14.38 4.96 12.41
C TRP A 104 -13.73 3.67 11.94
N ASP A 105 -13.15 2.92 12.88
CA ASP A 105 -12.46 1.67 12.58
C ASP A 105 -13.49 0.56 12.26
N VAL A 106 -13.31 -0.08 11.12
CA VAL A 106 -14.10 -1.25 10.70
C VAL A 106 -13.97 -2.40 11.70
N MET A 107 -12.89 -2.47 12.47
CA MET A 107 -12.69 -3.51 13.48
C MET A 107 -13.21 -3.13 14.87
N SER A 108 -13.99 -2.04 14.99
CA SER A 108 -14.60 -1.65 16.26
C SER A 108 -15.49 -2.77 16.83
N SER A 109 -15.26 -3.15 18.08
CA SER A 109 -16.03 -4.19 18.77
C SER A 109 -17.38 -3.71 19.30
N ASP A 110 -17.49 -2.41 19.59
CA ASP A 110 -18.76 -1.77 19.98
C ASP A 110 -19.24 -0.93 18.78
N LEU A 111 -20.38 -1.29 18.21
CA LEU A 111 -20.95 -0.61 17.07
C LEU A 111 -21.95 0.47 17.46
N THR A 112 -22.26 0.63 18.75
CA THR A 112 -23.07 1.75 19.26
C THR A 112 -22.19 2.94 19.68
N ALA A 113 -20.94 2.66 20.03
CA ALA A 113 -19.89 3.64 20.28
C ALA A 113 -18.59 3.21 19.57
N PRO A 114 -18.53 3.34 18.22
CA PRO A 114 -17.39 2.85 17.46
C PRO A 114 -16.07 3.48 17.87
N SER A 115 -14.98 2.72 17.79
CA SER A 115 -13.63 3.24 18.00
C SER A 115 -13.24 4.16 16.85
N ILE A 116 -12.67 5.33 17.19
CA ILE A 116 -12.11 6.25 16.21
C ILE A 116 -11.02 5.52 15.42
N TYR A 117 -11.03 5.67 14.10
CA TYR A 117 -10.01 5.09 13.25
C TYR A 117 -8.64 5.72 13.54
N ASP A 118 -7.66 4.89 13.89
CA ASP A 118 -6.27 5.30 14.03
C ASP A 118 -5.40 4.55 13.01
N PRO A 119 -4.85 5.25 11.99
CA PRO A 119 -4.00 4.62 10.98
C PRO A 119 -2.67 4.09 11.54
N HIS A 120 -2.30 4.44 12.78
CA HIS A 120 -1.11 3.96 13.47
C HIS A 120 -1.39 2.82 14.45
N ALA A 121 -2.65 2.57 14.80
CA ALA A 121 -3.03 1.42 15.63
C ALA A 121 -2.71 0.10 14.91
N ALA A 122 -2.41 -0.94 15.68
CA ALA A 122 -1.90 -2.21 15.15
C ALA A 122 -2.97 -3.13 14.52
N THR A 123 -4.22 -2.70 14.43
CA THR A 123 -5.34 -3.58 14.07
C THR A 123 -5.61 -3.51 12.57
N ALA A 124 -5.15 -4.51 11.83
CA ALA A 124 -5.55 -4.68 10.43
C ALA A 124 -6.97 -5.26 10.34
N ALA A 125 -7.76 -4.75 9.40
CA ALA A 125 -9.07 -5.30 9.08
C ALA A 125 -8.95 -6.62 8.34
N VAL A 126 -7.99 -6.72 7.40
CA VAL A 126 -7.75 -7.92 6.61
C VAL A 126 -6.25 -8.15 6.46
N THR A 127 -5.84 -9.39 6.71
CA THR A 127 -4.48 -9.87 6.43
C THR A 127 -4.50 -10.64 5.11
N LEU A 128 -3.55 -10.33 4.23
CA LEU A 128 -3.39 -11.02 2.95
C LEU A 128 -2.31 -12.08 3.07
N ASP A 129 -2.36 -13.07 2.18
CA ASP A 129 -1.37 -14.13 2.15
C ASP A 129 0.04 -13.55 1.95
N PRO A 130 1.02 -14.07 2.71
CA PRO A 130 2.39 -13.61 2.58
C PRO A 130 3.00 -14.03 1.24
N ILE A 131 3.87 -13.18 0.69
CA ILE A 131 4.58 -13.47 -0.57
C ILE A 131 6.04 -13.75 -0.25
N THR A 132 6.58 -14.85 -0.78
CA THR A 132 8.02 -15.13 -0.69
C THR A 132 8.75 -14.54 -1.88
N THR A 133 9.77 -13.73 -1.62
CA THR A 133 10.64 -13.18 -2.68
C THR A 133 11.64 -14.23 -3.17
N PRO A 134 12.23 -14.07 -4.37
CA PRO A 134 13.28 -14.96 -4.86
C PRO A 134 14.51 -15.07 -3.95
N ALA A 135 14.73 -14.08 -3.08
CA ALA A 135 15.81 -14.05 -2.09
C ALA A 135 15.45 -14.79 -0.78
N GLY A 136 14.28 -15.44 -0.70
CA GLY A 136 13.81 -16.18 0.49
C GLY A 136 13.18 -15.30 1.57
N THR A 137 13.10 -13.98 1.38
CA THR A 137 12.44 -13.07 2.33
C THR A 137 10.92 -13.20 2.21
N THR A 138 10.25 -13.48 3.32
CA THR A 138 8.78 -13.45 3.44
C THR A 138 8.30 -12.01 3.60
N VAL A 139 7.31 -11.64 2.79
CA VAL A 139 6.65 -10.35 2.79
C VAL A 139 5.26 -10.52 3.39
N THR A 140 4.99 -9.85 4.51
CA THR A 140 3.66 -9.83 5.14
C THR A 140 2.87 -8.64 4.64
N GLN A 141 1.56 -8.80 4.47
CA GLN A 141 0.69 -7.81 3.85
C GLN A 141 -0.63 -7.71 4.61
N ALA A 142 -1.07 -6.50 4.90
CA ALA A 142 -2.36 -6.28 5.55
C ALA A 142 -2.87 -4.86 5.27
N TYR A 143 -4.17 -4.64 5.43
CA TYR A 143 -4.77 -3.30 5.40
C TYR A 143 -5.78 -3.09 6.53
N ALA A 144 -5.81 -1.86 7.04
CA ALA A 144 -6.83 -1.36 7.96
C ALA A 144 -7.76 -0.40 7.20
N ILE A 145 -9.02 -0.31 7.63
CA ILE A 145 -10.04 0.50 6.95
C ILE A 145 -10.70 1.45 7.93
N GLY A 146 -10.71 2.73 7.56
CA GLY A 146 -11.52 3.76 8.18
C GLY A 146 -12.72 4.10 7.30
N LEU A 147 -13.92 4.06 7.88
CA LEU A 147 -15.15 4.47 7.22
C LEU A 147 -15.68 5.77 7.83
N THR A 148 -16.00 6.73 6.97
CA THR A 148 -16.63 8.00 7.36
C THR A 148 -17.96 8.17 6.64
N GLY A 149 -19.06 8.31 7.39
CA GLY A 149 -20.33 8.81 6.86
C GLY A 149 -20.26 10.32 6.71
N MET A 150 -20.29 10.82 5.48
CA MET A 150 -20.23 12.26 5.18
C MET A 150 -21.63 12.89 5.07
N GLY A 151 -22.68 12.10 5.26
CA GLY A 151 -24.07 12.52 5.13
C GLY A 151 -24.60 12.31 3.72
N LYS A 152 -25.44 13.23 3.25
CA LYS A 152 -26.11 13.14 1.95
C LYS A 152 -25.50 14.09 0.93
N LEU A 153 -25.47 13.70 -0.35
CA LEU A 153 -25.15 14.62 -1.43
C LEU A 153 -26.19 15.75 -1.50
N LEU A 154 -25.71 16.97 -1.75
CA LEU A 154 -26.58 18.13 -1.98
C LEU A 154 -27.40 17.92 -3.26
N ILE A 155 -28.73 18.01 -3.14
CA ILE A 155 -29.65 18.01 -4.28
C ILE A 155 -30.34 19.37 -4.35
N THR A 156 -30.24 20.02 -5.51
CA THR A 156 -31.02 21.22 -5.82
C THR A 156 -32.36 20.80 -6.40
N ASN A 157 -33.46 21.11 -5.72
CA ASN A 157 -34.80 20.90 -6.27
C ASN A 157 -35.13 22.01 -7.28
N MET A 158 -35.37 21.63 -8.53
CA MET A 158 -35.78 22.56 -9.59
C MET A 158 -37.27 22.34 -9.90
N SER A 159 -38.13 23.25 -9.45
CA SER A 159 -39.55 23.27 -9.79
C SER A 159 -39.84 24.33 -10.85
N GLN A 160 -40.68 24.00 -11.83
CA GLN A 160 -41.23 24.96 -12.80
C GLN A 160 -42.70 25.25 -12.45
N GLY A 161 -43.11 26.51 -12.54
CA GLY A 161 -44.45 26.96 -12.12
C GLY A 161 -44.80 28.29 -12.76
N LEU A 162 -46.10 28.53 -12.94
CA LEU A 162 -46.63 29.75 -13.54
C LEU A 162 -47.02 30.74 -12.43
N GLY A 163 -46.35 31.90 -12.40
CA GLY A 163 -46.66 33.02 -11.50
C GLY A 163 -45.78 33.12 -10.23
N SER A 164 -45.72 34.32 -9.63
CA SER A 164 -44.98 34.55 -8.38
C SER A 164 -45.78 34.00 -7.19
N GLY A 165 -45.28 32.96 -6.53
CA GLY A 165 -45.95 32.29 -5.40
C GLY A 165 -46.26 30.81 -5.64
N ALA A 166 -46.00 30.29 -6.84
CA ALA A 166 -46.15 28.86 -7.14
C ALA A 166 -45.11 27.96 -6.45
N PHE A 167 -44.12 28.53 -5.75
CA PHE A 167 -43.00 27.81 -5.16
C PHE A 167 -43.00 27.98 -3.65
N ALA A 168 -43.21 26.87 -2.93
CA ALA A 168 -42.85 26.80 -1.52
C ALA A 168 -41.34 26.52 -1.40
N PRO A 169 -40.59 27.26 -0.56
CA PRO A 169 -39.21 26.93 -0.27
C PRO A 169 -39.08 25.49 0.24
N ALA A 170 -38.00 24.80 -0.14
CA ALA A 170 -37.71 23.49 0.41
C ALA A 170 -37.54 23.60 1.94
N THR A 171 -38.21 22.72 2.68
CA THR A 171 -38.05 22.62 4.13
C THR A 171 -36.75 21.88 4.44
N GLY A 172 -35.94 22.41 5.37
CA GLY A 172 -34.61 21.91 5.68
C GLY A 172 -34.64 20.61 6.47
N ASN A 173 -34.81 19.50 5.78
CA ASN A 173 -34.59 18.15 6.31
C ASN A 173 -33.59 17.41 5.43
N GLU A 174 -32.92 16.40 5.98
CA GLU A 174 -32.10 15.49 5.19
C GLU A 174 -32.92 14.90 4.04
N SER A 175 -32.44 15.07 2.81
CA SER A 175 -33.14 14.56 1.63
C SER A 175 -33.12 13.03 1.67
N LYS A 176 -34.26 12.42 1.99
CA LYS A 176 -34.48 10.97 1.93
C LYS A 176 -34.35 10.39 0.51
N GLN A 177 -34.14 11.23 -0.50
CA GLN A 177 -33.94 10.83 -1.88
C GLN A 177 -32.51 11.10 -2.37
N ALA A 178 -31.64 11.66 -1.52
CA ALA A 178 -30.25 11.91 -1.88
C ALA A 178 -29.37 10.67 -1.68
N PRO A 179 -28.44 10.39 -2.61
CA PRO A 179 -27.41 9.40 -2.40
C PRO A 179 -26.58 9.72 -1.15
N ASP A 180 -26.19 8.68 -0.42
CA ASP A 180 -25.27 8.81 0.72
C ASP A 180 -23.86 9.05 0.23
N LEU A 181 -23.15 9.98 0.86
CA LEU A 181 -21.74 10.27 0.62
C LEU A 181 -20.88 9.59 1.69
N TRP A 182 -19.86 8.87 1.24
CA TRP A 182 -18.94 8.14 2.10
C TRP A 182 -17.50 8.49 1.74
N ALA A 183 -16.65 8.60 2.75
CA ALA A 183 -15.21 8.55 2.57
C ALA A 183 -14.68 7.24 3.16
N ILE A 184 -13.94 6.50 2.34
CA ILE A 184 -13.31 5.24 2.70
C ILE A 184 -11.81 5.47 2.63
N ARG A 185 -11.12 5.16 3.72
CA ARG A 185 -9.67 5.17 3.78
C ARG A 185 -9.15 3.76 4.04
N SER A 186 -8.16 3.33 3.26
CA SER A 186 -7.44 2.08 3.45
C SER A 186 -5.97 2.39 3.70
N ASP A 187 -5.46 2.03 4.89
CA ASP A 187 -4.04 2.11 5.22
C ASP A 187 -3.43 0.70 5.14
N ALA A 188 -2.62 0.49 4.10
CA ALA A 188 -1.91 -0.75 3.87
C ALA A 188 -0.53 -0.74 4.53
N ARG A 189 -0.12 -1.92 4.99
CA ARG A 189 1.19 -2.19 5.56
C ARG A 189 1.79 -3.42 4.89
N VAL A 190 3.02 -3.26 4.41
CA VAL A 190 3.79 -4.33 3.79
C VAL A 190 5.14 -4.44 4.50
N GLY A 191 5.33 -5.54 5.22
CA GLY A 191 6.55 -5.83 5.97
C GLY A 191 7.47 -6.75 5.19
N ALA A 192 8.75 -6.39 5.06
CA ALA A 192 9.79 -7.23 4.49
C ALA A 192 11.04 -7.17 5.37
N GLY A 193 11.28 -8.21 6.16
CA GLY A 193 12.34 -8.21 7.17
C GLY A 193 12.12 -7.10 8.22
N ALA A 194 13.11 -6.22 8.41
CA ALA A 194 13.06 -5.13 9.38
C ALA A 194 12.38 -3.85 8.85
N VAL A 195 11.96 -3.82 7.59
CA VAL A 195 11.37 -2.62 6.96
C VAL A 195 9.88 -2.83 6.77
N THR A 196 9.09 -1.84 7.18
CA THR A 196 7.65 -1.79 6.91
C THR A 196 7.36 -0.60 6.02
N PHE A 197 6.70 -0.86 4.89
CA PHE A 197 6.18 0.15 3.98
C PHE A 197 4.71 0.38 4.31
N VAL A 198 4.33 1.63 4.47
CA VAL A 198 2.95 2.03 4.72
C VAL A 198 2.48 2.89 3.55
N HIS A 199 1.28 2.62 3.07
CA HIS A 199 0.63 3.45 2.07
C HIS A 199 -0.84 3.62 2.45
N ALA A 200 -1.36 4.82 2.21
CA ALA A 200 -2.75 5.15 2.48
C ALA A 200 -3.43 5.56 1.18
N LYS A 201 -4.63 5.03 0.95
CA LYS A 201 -5.51 5.49 -0.12
C LYS A 201 -6.85 5.89 0.48
N GLU A 202 -7.38 7.00 0.00
CA GLU A 202 -8.70 7.47 0.34
C GLU A 202 -9.54 7.61 -0.93
N LEU A 203 -10.81 7.20 -0.84
CA LEU A 203 -11.78 7.31 -1.91
C LEU A 203 -13.09 7.85 -1.36
N TRP A 204 -13.69 8.76 -2.13
CA TRP A 204 -14.99 9.33 -1.84
C TRP A 204 -16.00 8.72 -2.81
N ILE A 205 -17.04 8.07 -2.27
CA ILE A 205 -18.06 7.40 -3.08
C ILE A 205 -19.44 7.87 -2.68
N SER A 206 -20.36 7.82 -3.64
CA SER A 206 -21.78 7.88 -3.35
C SER A 206 -22.41 6.50 -3.45
N THR A 207 -23.29 6.16 -2.52
CA THR A 207 -24.13 4.96 -2.62
C THR A 207 -25.58 5.36 -2.90
N PRO A 208 -26.37 4.52 -3.57
CA PRO A 208 -27.81 4.74 -3.72
C PRO A 208 -28.46 4.99 -2.36
N VAL A 209 -29.59 5.68 -2.39
CA VAL A 209 -30.42 5.96 -1.21
C VAL A 209 -30.71 4.65 -0.48
N GLN A 210 -30.39 4.60 0.82
CA GLN A 210 -30.71 3.50 1.72
C GLN A 210 -31.77 3.88 2.74
#